data_AF-V4ALA8-F1
#
_entry.id   AF-V4ALA8-F1
#
_cell.length_a   1.000
_cell.length_b   1.000
_cell.length_c   1.000
_cell.angle_alpha   90.00
_cell.angle_beta   90.00
_cell.angle_gamma   90.00
#
_symmetry.space_group_name_H-M   'P 1'
#
loop_
_entity.id
_entity.type
_entity.pdbx_description
1 polymer ?
#
loop_
_entity_poly.entity_id
_entity_poly.type
_entity_poly.pdbx_seq_one_letter_code
_entity_poly.pdbx_strand_id
1 'polypeptide(L)'
;MDVMELAAELQKLLSIHDKTVKYILDLDSRVCDLNHRSLALINLDKTGQALHMMHKKATLESVREMYKHYRCKKWTEIQKLSKKIMSQLSPEAPNLLPDSIFPEDDGTSEVDERVQHVLKVAMVQQCEFSRYT
;
A
#
# COMPACT_ATOMS: atom_id res chain seq x y z
N MET A 1 23.27 -14.96 -9.51
CA MET A 1 21.90 -14.63 -9.94
C MET A 1 22.02 -14.00 -11.30
N ASP A 2 21.50 -14.69 -12.30
CA ASP A 2 21.54 -14.28 -13.70
C ASP A 2 20.60 -13.08 -13.95
N VAL A 3 20.86 -12.30 -14.99
CA VAL A 3 20.04 -11.15 -15.40
C VAL A 3 18.59 -11.57 -15.62
N MET A 4 18.37 -12.78 -16.17
CA MET A 4 17.03 -13.33 -16.37
C MET A 4 16.28 -13.59 -15.05
N GLU A 5 16.97 -14.06 -14.01
CA GLU A 5 16.37 -14.27 -12.68
C GLU A 5 16.01 -12.92 -12.04
N LEU A 6 16.89 -11.92 -12.16
CA LEU A 6 16.63 -10.57 -11.67
C LEU A 6 15.45 -9.91 -12.39
N ALA A 7 15.34 -10.10 -13.71
CA ALA A 7 14.24 -9.57 -14.51
C ALA A 7 12.89 -10.21 -14.12
N ALA A 8 12.87 -11.52 -13.87
CA ALA A 8 11.67 -12.21 -13.39
C ALA A 8 11.25 -11.71 -12.00
N GLU A 9 12.20 -11.48 -11.10
CA GLU A 9 11.93 -10.90 -9.77
C GLU A 9 11.42 -9.46 -9.88
N LEU A 10 11.98 -8.65 -10.78
CA LEU A 10 11.53 -7.29 -11.05
C LEU A 10 10.09 -7.27 -11.59
N GLN A 11 9.77 -8.15 -12.53
CA GLN A 11 8.42 -8.29 -13.06
C GLN A 11 7.41 -8.64 -11.96
N LYS A 12 7.78 -9.56 -11.06
CA LYS A 12 6.96 -9.92 -9.91
C LYS A 12 6.73 -8.72 -8.98
N LEU A 13 7.77 -7.95 -8.67
CA LEU A 13 7.66 -6.76 -7.82
C LEU A 13 6.77 -5.68 -8.46
N LEU A 14 6.92 -5.42 -9.76
CA LEU A 14 6.07 -4.50 -10.50
C LEU A 14 4.59 -4.92 -10.47
N SER A 15 4.31 -6.21 -10.71
CA SER A 15 2.94 -6.73 -10.63
C SER A 15 2.33 -6.59 -9.24
N ILE A 16 3.12 -6.79 -8.18
CA ILE A 16 2.67 -6.58 -6.79
C ILE A 16 2.39 -5.10 -6.56
N HIS A 17 3.29 -4.21 -6.99
CA HIS A 17 3.12 -2.76 -6.86
C HIS A 17 1.83 -2.27 -7.53
N ASP A 18 1.53 -2.72 -8.75
CA ASP A 18 0.31 -2.33 -9.47
C ASP A 18 -0.95 -2.82 -8.76
N LYS A 19 -0.93 -4.02 -8.19
CA LYS A 19 -2.04 -4.53 -7.36
C LYS A 19 -2.22 -3.68 -6.11
N THR A 20 -1.14 -3.29 -5.44
CA THR A 20 -1.18 -2.40 -4.28
C THR A 20 -1.79 -1.04 -4.63
N VAL A 21 -1.42 -0.45 -5.77
CA VAL A 21 -2.02 0.81 -6.24
C VAL A 21 -3.53 0.66 -6.44
N LYS A 22 -3.98 -0.44 -7.06
CA LYS A 22 -5.42 -0.71 -7.23
C LYS A 22 -6.15 -0.80 -5.88
N TYR A 23 -5.58 -1.50 -4.90
CA TYR A 23 -6.19 -1.59 -3.57
C TYR A 23 -6.28 -0.23 -2.86
N ILE A 24 -5.28 0.65 -3.02
CA ILE A 24 -5.33 2.00 -2.46
C ILE A 24 -6.50 2.78 -3.09
N LEU A 25 -6.66 2.73 -4.41
CA LEU A 25 -7.76 3.42 -5.11
C LEU A 25 -9.13 2.89 -4.70
N ASP A 26 -9.28 1.56 -4.55
CA ASP A 26 -10.52 0.96 -4.06
C ASP A 26 -10.85 1.40 -2.62
N LEU A 27 -9.83 1.52 -1.76
CA LEU A 27 -9.98 2.02 -0.40
C LEU A 27 -10.35 3.51 -0.38
N ASP A 28 -9.73 4.34 -1.22
CA ASP A 28 -10.06 5.76 -1.36
C ASP A 28 -11.55 5.94 -1.75
N SER A 29 -12.03 5.18 -2.72
CA SER A 29 -13.45 5.19 -3.11
C SER A 29 -14.37 4.84 -1.94
N ARG A 30 -14.05 3.78 -1.19
CA ARG A 30 -14.87 3.34 -0.05
C ARG A 30 -14.86 4.34 1.11
N VAL A 31 -13.71 4.97 1.38
CA VAL A 31 -13.58 6.02 2.40
C VAL A 31 -14.45 7.23 2.02
N CYS A 32 -14.43 7.62 0.74
CA CYS A 32 -15.29 8.68 0.21
C CYS A 32 -16.79 8.36 0.42
N ASP A 33 -17.22 7.15 0.05
CA ASP A 33 -18.61 6.70 0.23
C ASP A 33 -19.05 6.71 1.70
N LEU A 34 -18.21 6.21 2.60
CA LEU A 34 -18.50 6.20 4.04
C LEU A 34 -18.59 7.61 4.60
N ASN A 35 -17.76 8.54 4.10
CA ASN A 35 -17.78 9.94 4.48
C ASN A 35 -19.09 10.63 4.04
N HIS A 36 -19.52 10.41 2.80
CA HIS A 36 -20.80 10.93 2.33
C HIS A 36 -21.99 10.36 3.12
N ARG A 37 -21.97 9.05 3.41
CA ARG A 37 -23.03 8.39 4.20
C ARG A 37 -23.06 8.87 5.65
N SER A 38 -21.91 9.07 6.29
CA SER A 38 -21.86 9.56 7.68
C SER A 38 -22.42 10.98 7.77
N LEU A 39 -22.06 11.87 6.84
CA LEU A 39 -22.59 13.23 6.77
C LEU A 39 -24.11 13.24 6.53
N ALA A 40 -24.61 12.40 5.61
CA ALA A 40 -26.04 12.27 5.38
C ALA A 40 -26.81 11.78 6.63
N LEU A 41 -26.23 10.84 7.39
CA LEU A 41 -26.83 10.34 8.62
C LEU A 41 -26.82 11.38 9.75
N ILE A 42 -25.78 12.23 9.82
CA ILE A 42 -25.74 13.36 10.75
C ILE A 42 -26.88 14.34 10.45
N ASN A 43 -27.08 14.68 9.18
CA ASN A 43 -28.16 15.58 8.77
C ASN A 43 -29.57 15.02 9.03
N LEU A 44 -29.69 13.71 9.26
CA LEU A 44 -30.93 13.02 9.60
C LEU A 44 -31.06 12.73 11.12
N ASP A 45 -30.21 13.32 11.96
CA ASP A 45 -30.12 13.08 13.41
C ASP A 45 -29.92 11.60 13.80
N LYS A 46 -29.35 10.79 12.90
CA LYS A 46 -29.06 9.36 13.11
C LYS A 46 -27.64 9.16 13.66
N THR A 47 -27.32 9.82 14.76
CA THR A 47 -25.94 9.91 15.31
C THR A 47 -25.28 8.56 15.56
N GLY A 48 -26.01 7.56 16.08
CA GLY A 48 -25.45 6.22 16.31
C GLY A 48 -25.01 5.51 15.01
N GLN A 49 -25.78 5.67 13.92
CA GLN A 49 -25.42 5.09 12.62
C GLN A 49 -24.27 5.88 11.97
N ALA A 50 -24.27 7.21 12.12
CA ALA A 50 -23.17 8.04 11.66
C ALA A 50 -21.85 7.65 12.32
N LEU A 51 -21.87 7.44 13.65
CA LEU A 51 -20.70 7.00 14.41
C LEU A 51 -20.20 5.63 13.94
N HIS A 52 -21.11 4.69 13.64
CA HIS A 52 -20.74 3.40 13.06
C HIS A 52 -20.06 3.53 11.69
N MET A 53 -20.56 4.41 10.82
CA MET A 53 -19.91 4.68 9.52
C MET A 53 -18.53 5.31 9.70
N MET A 54 -18.38 6.24 10.64
CA MET A 54 -17.09 6.87 10.97
C MET A 54 -16.08 5.85 11.51
N HIS A 55 -16.52 4.91 12.36
CA HIS A 55 -15.65 3.83 12.84
C HIS A 55 -15.14 2.96 11.69
N LYS A 56 -16.03 2.52 10.80
CA LYS A 56 -15.64 1.77 9.59
C LYS A 56 -14.67 2.56 8.71
N LYS A 57 -14.90 3.86 8.55
CA LYS A 57 -14.04 4.76 7.78
C LYS A 57 -12.63 4.77 8.37
N ALA A 58 -12.49 4.98 9.67
CA ALA A 58 -11.20 5.00 10.36
C ALA A 58 -10.41 3.68 10.20
N THR A 59 -11.10 2.53 10.23
CA THR A 59 -10.48 1.23 9.93
C THR A 59 -9.95 1.17 8.50
N LEU A 60 -10.74 1.60 7.51
CA LEU A 60 -10.29 1.60 6.11
C LEU A 60 -9.15 2.57 5.84
N GLU A 61 -9.15 3.75 6.48
CA GLU A 61 -8.05 4.71 6.42
C GLU A 61 -6.76 4.09 6.97
N SER A 62 -6.83 3.35 8.08
CA SER A 62 -5.67 2.65 8.64
C SER A 62 -5.10 1.60 7.68
N VAL A 63 -5.98 0.83 7.03
CA VAL A 63 -5.57 -0.18 6.02
C VAL A 63 -4.99 0.49 4.77
N ARG A 64 -5.52 1.65 4.37
CA ARG A 64 -5.01 2.43 3.24
C ARG A 64 -3.60 2.93 3.50
N GLU A 65 -3.34 3.53 4.67
CA GLU A 65 -2.00 4.00 5.03
C GLU A 65 -0.99 2.84 5.06
N MET A 66 -1.43 1.68 5.52
CA MET A 66 -0.63 0.46 5.47
C MET A 66 -0.25 0.05 4.02
N TYR A 67 -1.19 0.13 3.07
CA TYR A 67 -0.89 -0.15 1.67
C TYR A 67 0.00 0.91 1.02
N LYS A 68 -0.13 2.19 1.37
CA LYS A 68 0.80 3.24 0.92
C LYS A 68 2.22 2.97 1.39
N HIS A 69 2.39 2.66 2.67
CA HIS A 69 3.70 2.29 3.21
C HIS A 69 4.28 1.06 2.49
N TYR A 70 3.45 0.03 2.28
CA TYR A 70 3.84 -1.15 1.52
C TYR A 70 4.26 -0.81 0.07
N ARG A 71 3.52 0.08 -0.60
CA ARG A 71 3.85 0.57 -1.95
C ARG A 71 5.23 1.21 -1.98
N CYS A 72 5.52 2.11 -1.05
CA CYS A 72 6.81 2.80 -0.95
C CYS A 72 7.97 1.82 -0.72
N LYS A 73 7.78 0.81 0.13
CA LYS A 73 8.76 -0.25 0.35
C LYS A 73 9.01 -1.06 -0.93
N LYS A 74 7.95 -1.45 -1.65
CA LYS A 74 8.09 -2.19 -2.92
C LYS A 74 8.71 -1.35 -4.03
N TRP A 75 8.40 -0.07 -4.10
CA TRP A 75 9.05 0.84 -5.03
C TRP A 75 10.56 0.94 -4.81
N THR A 76 10.97 1.02 -3.54
CA THR A 76 12.40 0.99 -3.18
C THR A 76 13.08 -0.32 -3.60
N GLU A 77 12.42 -1.47 -3.40
CA GLU A 77 12.92 -2.78 -3.85
C GLU A 77 13.06 -2.83 -5.38
N ILE A 78 12.05 -2.35 -6.12
CA ILE A 78 12.06 -2.23 -7.58
C ILE A 78 13.27 -1.41 -8.04
N GLN A 79 13.47 -0.22 -7.46
CA GLN A 79 14.59 0.65 -7.83
C GLN A 79 15.96 0.00 -7.58
N LYS A 80 16.14 -0.64 -6.42
CA LYS A 80 17.37 -1.37 -6.09
C LYS A 80 17.65 -2.49 -7.09
N LEU A 81 16.62 -3.25 -7.44
CA LEU A 81 16.75 -4.37 -8.36
C LEU A 81 17.02 -3.91 -9.79
N SER A 82 16.35 -2.85 -10.24
CA SER A 82 16.63 -2.20 -11.53
C SER A 82 18.07 -1.68 -11.61
N LYS A 83 18.58 -1.01 -10.56
CA LYS A 83 19.98 -0.57 -10.50
C LYS A 83 20.95 -1.76 -10.61
N LYS A 84 20.64 -2.88 -9.95
CA LYS A 84 21.45 -4.11 -9.99
C LYS A 84 21.47 -4.73 -11.40
N ILE A 85 20.32 -4.83 -12.06
CA ILE A 85 20.23 -5.31 -13.46
C ILE A 85 21.06 -4.43 -14.39
N MET A 86 20.90 -3.11 -14.28
CA MET A 86 21.63 -2.14 -15.10
C MET A 86 23.14 -2.24 -14.88
N SER A 87 23.61 -2.37 -13.63
CA SER A 87 25.04 -2.55 -13.33
C SER A 87 25.65 -3.83 -13.91
N GLN A 88 24.84 -4.89 -14.10
CA GLN A 88 25.30 -6.14 -14.71
C GLN A 88 25.31 -6.07 -16.24
N LEU A 89 24.41 -5.29 -16.83
CA LEU A 89 24.31 -5.10 -18.28
C LEU A 89 25.30 -4.05 -18.81
N SER A 90 25.56 -2.99 -18.03
CA SER A 90 26.53 -1.96 -18.37
C SER A 90 27.05 -1.27 -17.10
N PRO A 91 28.38 -1.24 -16.88
CA PRO A 91 28.96 -0.61 -15.70
C PRO A 91 28.78 0.93 -15.65
N GLU A 92 28.46 1.58 -16.78
CA GLU A 92 28.25 3.05 -16.86
C GLU A 92 26.77 3.46 -16.69
N ALA A 93 25.84 2.51 -16.83
CA ALA A 93 24.40 2.77 -16.77
C ALA A 93 23.77 3.11 -15.39
N PRO A 94 24.36 2.77 -14.22
CA PRO A 94 23.75 3.07 -12.92
C PRO A 94 23.52 4.56 -12.66
N ASN A 95 24.31 5.44 -13.28
CA ASN A 95 24.25 6.90 -13.12
C ASN A 95 23.11 7.56 -13.91
N LEU A 96 22.42 6.81 -14.77
CA LEU A 96 21.29 7.30 -15.59
C LEU A 96 19.93 7.10 -14.92
N LEU A 97 19.85 6.31 -13.85
CA LEU A 97 18.61 6.09 -13.12
C LEU A 97 18.39 7.23 -12.12
N PRO A 98 17.20 7.87 -12.12
CA PRO A 98 16.92 8.96 -11.20
C PRO A 98 17.14 8.52 -9.75
N ASP A 99 17.76 9.39 -8.96
CA ASP A 99 17.87 9.19 -7.52
C ASP A 99 16.48 9.11 -6.92
N SER A 100 16.19 7.94 -6.33
CA SER A 100 15.03 7.60 -5.51
C SER A 100 13.91 8.65 -5.51
N ILE A 101 13.21 8.78 -6.65
CA ILE A 101 11.99 9.59 -6.68
C ILE A 101 10.95 8.78 -5.91
N PHE A 102 10.82 9.10 -4.62
CA PHE A 102 9.66 8.67 -3.85
C PHE A 102 8.44 9.25 -4.57
N PRO A 103 7.38 8.46 -4.82
CA PRO A 103 6.09 9.06 -5.06
C PRO A 103 5.76 9.84 -3.79
N GLU A 104 5.76 11.18 -3.85
CA GLU A 104 5.55 12.07 -2.70
C GLU A 104 4.42 11.54 -1.81
N ASP A 105 4.78 11.11 -0.60
CA ASP A 105 3.85 10.73 0.46
C ASP A 105 4.19 11.65 1.63
N ASP A 106 3.38 12.70 1.75
CA ASP A 106 3.45 13.71 2.80
C ASP A 106 3.16 13.04 4.15
N GLY A 107 4.21 12.80 4.94
CA GLY A 107 4.10 12.66 6.39
C GLY A 107 4.44 11.31 7.02
N THR A 108 5.46 11.37 7.88
CA THR A 108 5.67 10.58 9.11
C THR A 108 6.29 9.17 9.02
N SER A 109 7.62 9.15 9.16
CA SER A 109 8.52 7.98 9.15
C SER A 109 8.68 7.25 10.50
N GLU A 110 7.82 7.44 11.50
CA GLU A 110 8.13 7.03 12.89
C GLU A 110 7.26 5.88 13.47
N VAL A 111 6.48 5.15 12.64
CA VAL A 111 5.51 4.14 13.12
C VAL A 111 5.85 2.69 12.72
N ASP A 112 7.12 2.42 12.37
CA ASP A 112 7.50 1.22 11.60
C ASP A 112 7.30 -0.13 12.35
N GLU A 113 7.59 -0.22 13.66
CA GLU A 113 7.53 -1.53 14.35
C GLU A 113 6.13 -1.93 14.82
N ARG A 114 5.33 -0.98 15.32
CA ARG A 114 3.96 -1.26 15.79
C ARG A 114 3.02 -1.56 14.62
N VAL A 115 3.20 -0.85 13.50
CA VAL A 115 2.43 -1.10 12.27
C VAL A 115 2.75 -2.48 11.71
N GLN A 116 4.02 -2.94 11.77
CA GLN A 116 4.40 -4.29 11.33
C GLN A 116 3.76 -5.42 12.15
N HIS A 117 3.54 -5.24 13.45
CA HIS A 117 2.83 -6.23 14.27
C HIS A 117 1.33 -6.27 13.94
N VAL A 118 0.70 -5.10 13.79
CA VAL A 118 -0.73 -5.00 13.39
C VAL A 118 -0.94 -5.57 11.98
N LEU A 119 0.00 -5.30 11.05
CA LEU A 119 0.06 -5.87 9.69
C LEU A 119 -0.01 -7.40 9.70
N LYS A 120 0.81 -8.05 10.53
CA LYS A 120 0.81 -9.52 10.62
C LYS A 120 -0.51 -10.06 11.14
N VAL A 121 -1.07 -9.43 12.17
CA VAL A 121 -2.33 -9.89 12.78
C VAL A 121 -3.52 -9.70 11.84
N ALA A 122 -3.61 -8.55 11.16
CA ALA A 122 -4.71 -8.25 10.24
C ALA A 122 -4.68 -9.16 8.98
N MET A 123 -3.50 -9.44 8.43
CA MET A 123 -3.36 -10.34 7.27
C MET A 123 -3.70 -11.79 7.62
N VAL A 124 -3.34 -12.26 8.82
CA VAL A 124 -3.70 -13.62 9.28
C VAL A 124 -5.21 -13.75 9.45
N GLN A 125 -5.88 -12.74 10.04
CA GLN A 125 -7.33 -12.78 10.22
C GLN A 125 -8.11 -12.74 8.89
N GLN A 126 -7.63 -12.00 7.87
CA GLN A 126 -8.25 -12.03 6.54
C GLN A 126 -8.11 -13.39 5.84
N CYS A 127 -6.97 -14.07 6.01
CA CYS A 127 -6.75 -15.42 5.46
C CYS A 127 -7.60 -16.50 6.16
N GLU A 128 -7.87 -16.35 7.46
CA GLU A 128 -8.72 -17.29 8.20
C GLU A 128 -10.21 -17.12 7.89
N PHE A 129 -10.68 -15.88 7.67
CA PHE A 129 -12.08 -15.64 7.30
C PHE A 129 -12.43 -16.25 5.95
N SER A 130 -11.48 -16.30 5.00
CA SER A 130 -11.70 -16.88 3.67
C SER A 130 -11.70 -18.42 3.64
N ARG A 131 -11.43 -19.10 4.76
CA ARG A 131 -11.49 -20.57 4.88
C ARG A 131 -12.82 -21.09 5.43
N TYR A 132 -13.67 -20.20 5.94
CA TYR A 132 -14.94 -20.57 6.57
C TYR A 132 -16.18 -19.95 5.89
N THR A 133 -16.02 -19.33 4.72
CA THR A 133 -17.10 -18.90 3.82
C THR A 133 -16.95 -19.58 2.47
#